data_AF-A0A1B3M1B5-F1
#
_entry.id   AF-A0A1B3M1B5-F1
#
_cell.length_a   1.000
_cell.length_b   1.000
_cell.length_c   1.000
_cell.angle_alpha   90.00
_cell.angle_beta   90.00
_cell.angle_gamma   90.00
#
_symmetry.space_group_name_H-M   'P 1'
#
loop_
_entity.id
_entity.type
_entity.pdbx_description
1 polymer ?
#
loop_
_entity_poly.entity_id
_entity_poly.type
_entity_poly.pdbx_seq_one_letter_code
_entity_poly.pdbx_strand_id
1 'polypeptide(L)'
;MRHTALSACLLGAASLLAGCDALGIESAVDVAAKKEAEGKAIGSACRHAVRSIEDCFGGYPRAGKAAVFAGWKEMDEYMRENAIVGMPAEPAPAGAAPAASPTAPDGDKAASASRNS
;
A
#
# COMPACT_ATOMS: atom_id res chain seq x y z
N MET A 1 -31.15 25.03 30.14
CA MET A 1 -31.70 25.05 28.76
C MET A 1 -30.69 25.49 27.71
N ARG A 2 -29.92 26.58 27.90
CA ARG A 2 -28.90 27.02 26.91
C ARG A 2 -27.70 26.07 26.80
N HIS A 3 -27.20 25.56 27.94
CA HIS A 3 -26.09 24.60 27.96
C HIS A 3 -26.47 23.23 27.38
N THR A 4 -27.68 22.76 27.63
CA THR A 4 -28.19 21.50 27.07
C THR A 4 -28.36 21.57 25.56
N ALA A 5 -28.77 22.73 25.02
CA ALA A 5 -28.84 22.95 23.57
C ALA A 5 -27.45 23.03 22.92
N LEU A 6 -26.49 23.68 23.57
CA LEU A 6 -25.09 23.75 23.13
C LEU A 6 -24.43 22.36 23.13
N SER A 7 -24.62 21.56 24.17
CA SER A 7 -24.10 20.18 24.23
C SER A 7 -24.73 19.28 23.16
N ALA A 8 -26.04 19.38 22.93
CA ALA A 8 -26.70 18.63 21.87
C ALA A 8 -26.20 19.03 20.47
N CYS A 9 -25.94 20.32 20.26
CA CYS A 9 -25.40 20.82 18.99
C CYS A 9 -23.95 20.37 18.76
N LEU A 10 -23.11 20.33 19.80
CA LEU A 10 -21.75 19.78 19.72
C LEU A 10 -21.75 18.28 19.40
N LEU A 11 -22.61 17.50 20.04
CA LEU A 11 -22.72 16.05 19.76
C LEU A 11 -23.23 15.79 18.33
N GLY A 12 -24.17 16.61 17.84
CA GLY A 12 -24.66 16.54 16.46
C GLY A 12 -23.58 16.90 15.44
N ALA A 13 -22.79 17.94 15.69
CA ALA A 13 -21.66 18.31 14.83
C ALA A 13 -20.56 17.23 14.83
N ALA A 14 -20.24 16.65 15.99
CA ALA A 14 -19.25 15.58 16.09
C ALA A 14 -19.67 14.31 15.33
N SER A 15 -20.96 13.95 15.36
CA SER A 15 -21.49 12.79 14.63
C SER A 15 -21.51 13.00 13.11
N LEU A 16 -21.75 14.22 12.63
CA LEU A 16 -21.63 14.55 11.21
C LEU A 16 -20.17 14.50 10.71
N LEU A 17 -19.19 14.86 11.56
CA LEU A 17 -17.76 14.72 11.22
C LEU A 17 -17.30 13.25 11.25
N ALA A 18 -17.80 12.45 12.19
CA ALA A 18 -17.45 11.03 12.31
C ALA A 18 -18.13 10.13 11.26
N GLY A 19 -19.15 10.63 10.54
CA GLY A 19 -19.91 9.86 9.57
C GLY A 19 -19.20 9.59 8.23
N CYS A 20 -18.09 10.26 7.92
CA CYS A 20 -17.38 10.06 6.66
C CYS A 20 -16.69 8.68 6.57
N ASP A 21 -16.17 8.17 7.69
CA ASP A 21 -15.61 6.81 7.78
C ASP A 21 -16.68 5.73 7.60
N ALA A 22 -17.89 5.96 8.15
CA ALA A 22 -19.02 5.02 8.08
C ALA A 22 -19.64 4.90 6.68
N LEU A 23 -19.37 5.86 5.78
CA LEU A 23 -19.81 5.83 4.37
C LEU A 23 -18.88 5.01 3.47
N GLY A 24 -17.80 4.42 4.01
CA GLY A 24 -16.86 3.60 3.25
C GLY A 24 -16.03 4.42 2.24
N ILE A 25 -16.01 5.75 2.37
CA ILE A 25 -15.18 6.62 1.55
C ILE A 25 -13.81 6.65 2.21
N GLU A 26 -12.92 5.79 1.74
CA GLU A 26 -11.54 5.74 2.20
C GLU A 26 -10.90 7.12 2.06
N SER A 27 -10.40 7.67 3.17
CA SER A 27 -9.80 9.00 3.14
C SER A 27 -8.51 8.95 2.34
N ALA A 28 -8.09 10.09 1.76
CA ALA A 28 -6.79 10.16 1.08
C ALA A 28 -5.62 9.76 2.00
N VAL A 29 -5.78 9.93 3.32
CA VAL A 29 -4.80 9.52 4.34
C VAL A 29 -4.76 8.00 4.45
N ASP A 30 -5.90 7.32 4.44
CA ASP A 30 -5.97 5.85 4.52
C ASP A 30 -5.38 5.21 3.26
N VAL A 31 -5.68 5.75 2.08
CA VAL A 31 -5.08 5.29 0.82
C VAL A 31 -3.56 5.45 0.85
N ALA A 32 -3.05 6.57 1.37
CA ALA A 32 -1.61 6.81 1.49
C ALA A 32 -0.97 5.84 2.51
N ALA A 33 -1.60 5.62 3.65
CA ALA A 33 -1.15 4.68 4.68
C ALA A 33 -1.12 3.24 4.14
N LYS A 34 -2.15 2.82 3.38
CA LYS A 34 -2.17 1.53 2.71
C LYS A 34 -1.03 1.40 1.71
N LYS A 35 -0.80 2.41 0.86
CA LYS A 35 0.32 2.39 -0.09
C LYS A 35 1.68 2.30 0.59
N GLU A 36 1.85 2.95 1.74
CA GLU A 36 3.06 2.80 2.55
C GLU A 36 3.18 1.39 3.14
N ALA A 37 2.09 0.84 3.69
CA ALA A 37 2.06 -0.51 4.25
C ALA A 37 2.37 -1.57 3.18
N GLU A 38 1.77 -1.47 2.00
CA GLU A 38 2.07 -2.32 0.85
C GLU A 38 3.53 -2.21 0.42
N GLY A 39 4.08 -0.99 0.38
CA GLY A 39 5.50 -0.77 0.10
C GLY A 39 6.39 -1.51 1.10
N LYS A 40 6.13 -1.38 2.41
CA LYS A 40 6.89 -2.08 3.45
C LYS A 40 6.76 -3.61 3.32
N ALA A 41 5.57 -4.12 3.04
CA ALA A 41 5.34 -5.55 2.83
C ALA A 41 6.13 -6.09 1.62
N ILE A 42 6.16 -5.36 0.51
CA ILE A 42 6.97 -5.71 -0.65
C ILE A 42 8.46 -5.74 -0.28
N GLY A 43 8.94 -4.71 0.42
CA GLY A 43 10.33 -4.62 0.86
C GLY A 43 10.76 -5.77 1.75
N SER A 44 9.95 -6.10 2.77
CA SER A 44 10.23 -7.21 3.68
C SER A 44 10.21 -8.55 2.95
N ALA A 45 9.25 -8.77 2.06
CA ALA A 45 9.19 -9.97 1.23
C ALA A 45 10.41 -10.11 0.32
N CYS A 46 10.83 -9.03 -0.35
CA CYS A 46 12.04 -9.03 -1.18
C CYS A 46 13.28 -9.42 -0.38
N ARG A 47 13.40 -8.91 0.85
CA ARG A 47 14.53 -9.26 1.71
C ARG A 47 14.50 -10.72 2.12
N HIS A 48 13.34 -11.20 2.56
CA HIS A 48 13.16 -12.60 2.93
C HIS A 48 13.47 -13.53 1.74
N ALA A 49 13.12 -13.12 0.52
CA ALA A 49 13.43 -13.82 -0.71
C ALA A 49 14.89 -13.69 -1.19
N VAL A 50 15.78 -13.11 -0.39
CA VAL A 50 17.22 -12.95 -0.67
C VAL A 50 17.48 -12.17 -1.97
N ARG A 51 16.65 -11.17 -2.26
CA ARG A 51 16.85 -10.27 -3.42
C ARG A 51 17.58 -8.99 -3.03
N SER A 52 18.31 -8.42 -4.00
CA SER A 52 18.84 -7.07 -3.86
C SER A 52 17.70 -6.05 -3.83
N ILE A 53 17.93 -4.91 -3.19
CA ILE A 53 16.95 -3.82 -3.16
C ILE A 53 16.72 -3.21 -4.55
N GLU A 54 17.75 -3.22 -5.40
CA GLU A 54 17.68 -2.71 -6.77
C GLU A 54 16.75 -3.57 -7.63
N ASP A 55 16.86 -4.90 -7.52
CA ASP A 55 15.95 -5.83 -8.18
C ASP A 55 14.51 -5.64 -7.69
N CYS A 56 14.34 -5.38 -6.39
CA CYS A 56 13.02 -5.12 -5.81
C CYS A 56 12.40 -3.83 -6.39
N PHE A 57 13.17 -2.75 -6.56
CA PHE A 57 12.67 -1.54 -7.24
C PHE A 57 12.31 -1.77 -8.71
N GLY A 58 13.06 -2.63 -9.40
CA GLY A 58 12.76 -3.01 -10.78
C GLY A 58 11.47 -3.84 -10.90
N GLY A 59 11.25 -4.78 -9.97
CA GLY A 59 10.08 -5.66 -9.95
C GLY A 59 8.77 -4.97 -9.54
N TYR A 60 8.85 -3.89 -8.76
CA TYR A 60 7.69 -3.19 -8.21
C TYR A 60 7.72 -1.67 -8.50
N PRO A 61 7.65 -1.24 -9.77
CA PRO A 61 7.82 0.17 -10.14
C PRO A 61 6.69 1.10 -9.65
N ARG A 62 5.53 0.53 -9.28
CA ARG A 62 4.39 1.28 -8.72
C ARG A 62 4.48 1.45 -7.20
N ALA A 63 5.36 0.71 -6.53
CA ALA A 63 5.53 0.80 -5.09
C ALA A 63 6.38 2.02 -4.72
N GLY A 64 6.06 2.64 -3.58
CA GLY A 64 6.86 3.75 -3.06
C GLY A 64 8.24 3.26 -2.63
N LYS A 65 9.30 3.64 -3.36
CA LYS A 65 10.68 3.19 -3.09
C LYS A 65 11.12 3.39 -1.63
N ALA A 66 10.70 4.50 -1.02
CA ALA A 66 11.00 4.79 0.38
C ALA A 66 10.40 3.75 1.35
N ALA A 67 9.13 3.40 1.16
CA ALA A 67 8.44 2.40 1.96
C ALA A 67 9.01 0.98 1.74
N VAL A 68 9.32 0.65 0.48
CA VAL A 68 10.01 -0.61 0.12
C VAL A 68 11.36 -0.72 0.81
N PHE A 69 12.17 0.33 0.78
CA PHE A 69 13.46 0.32 1.47
C PHE A 69 13.33 0.23 2.99
N ALA A 70 12.33 0.90 3.58
CA ALA A 70 12.05 0.80 5.01
C ALA A 70 11.75 -0.65 5.42
N GLY A 71 10.79 -1.30 4.75
CA GLY A 71 10.45 -2.70 5.03
C GLY A 71 11.59 -3.69 4.76
N TRP A 72 12.42 -3.42 3.75
CA TRP A 72 13.61 -4.25 3.47
C TRP A 72 14.63 -4.20 4.62
N LYS A 73 14.91 -3.01 5.17
CA LYS A 73 15.82 -2.83 6.32
C LYS A 73 15.27 -3.46 7.59
N GLU A 74 13.99 -3.23 7.88
CA GLU A 74 13.32 -3.81 9.06
C GLU A 74 13.40 -5.34 9.01
N MET A 75 13.15 -5.95 7.84
CA MET A 75 13.28 -7.38 7.68
C MET A 75 14.74 -7.87 7.71
N ASP A 76 15.71 -7.09 7.21
CA ASP A 76 17.14 -7.39 7.33
C ASP A 76 17.56 -7.50 8.80
N GLU A 77 17.23 -6.48 9.57
CA GLU A 77 17.51 -6.41 11.00
C GLU A 77 16.86 -7.60 11.73
N TYR A 78 15.57 -7.82 11.50
CA TYR A 78 14.85 -8.95 12.08
C TYR A 78 15.49 -10.30 11.76
N MET A 79 15.87 -10.54 10.50
CA MET A 79 16.53 -11.79 10.10
C MET A 79 17.90 -11.96 10.74
N ARG A 80 18.68 -10.89 10.91
CA ARG A 80 20.00 -10.92 11.56
C ARG A 80 19.89 -11.20 13.04
N GLU A 81 18.95 -10.54 13.72
CA GLU A 81 18.72 -10.72 15.15
C GLU A 81 18.20 -12.12 15.49
N ASN A 82 17.41 -12.73 14.59
CA ASN A 82 16.75 -14.00 14.83
C ASN A 82 17.37 -15.19 14.06
N ALA A 83 18.52 -14.98 13.41
CA ALA A 83 19.21 -15.99 12.58
C ALA A 83 18.29 -16.70 11.56
N ILE A 84 17.37 -15.93 10.96
CA ILE A 84 16.40 -16.47 9.99
C ILE A 84 17.09 -16.65 8.65
N VAL A 85 17.00 -17.86 8.10
CA VAL A 85 17.46 -18.17 6.75
C VAL A 85 16.43 -17.65 5.76
N GLY A 86 16.90 -16.90 4.75
CA GLY A 86 16.02 -16.43 3.68
C GLY A 86 15.54 -17.56 2.77
N MET A 87 14.49 -17.29 2.00
CA MET A 87 13.84 -18.24 1.10
C MET A 87 13.94 -17.76 -0.35
N PRO A 88 15.08 -17.98 -1.04
CA PRO A 88 15.21 -17.65 -2.45
C PRO A 88 14.13 -18.31 -3.30
N ALA A 89 13.62 -17.58 -4.29
CA ALA A 89 12.75 -18.19 -5.30
C ALA A 89 13.53 -19.23 -6.10
N GLU A 90 12.89 -20.34 -6.44
CA GLU A 90 13.48 -21.32 -7.35
C GLU A 90 13.72 -20.67 -8.73
N PRO A 91 14.87 -20.94 -9.37
CA PRO A 91 15.12 -20.44 -10.70
C PRO A 91 14.06 -20.97 -11.66
N ALA A 92 13.43 -20.05 -12.41
CA ALA A 92 12.50 -20.46 -13.46
C ALA A 92 13.23 -21.40 -14.45
N PRO A 93 12.57 -22.47 -14.92
CA PRO A 93 13.19 -23.38 -15.88
C PRO A 93 13.60 -22.61 -17.14
N ALA A 94 14.83 -22.85 -17.61
CA ALA A 94 15.38 -22.22 -18.80
C ALA A 94 14.45 -22.50 -20.00
N GLY A 95 13.74 -21.46 -20.46
CA GLY A 95 12.79 -21.56 -21.58
C GLY A 95 11.39 -21.03 -21.30
N ALA A 96 11.04 -20.73 -20.04
CA ALA A 96 9.82 -19.99 -19.75
C ALA A 96 10.02 -18.51 -20.14
N ALA A 97 9.52 -18.13 -21.32
CA ALA A 97 9.35 -16.72 -21.66
C ALA A 97 8.56 -16.04 -20.53
N PRO A 98 8.91 -14.81 -20.11
CA PRO A 98 8.13 -14.11 -19.09
C PRO A 98 6.71 -13.97 -19.62
N ALA A 99 5.79 -14.72 -19.02
CA ALA A 99 4.37 -14.46 -19.20
C ALA A 99 4.17 -13.03 -18.72
N ALA A 100 3.92 -12.12 -19.66
CA ALA A 100 3.48 -10.78 -19.34
C ALA A 100 2.27 -10.95 -18.42
N SER A 101 2.44 -10.63 -17.14
CA SER A 101 1.32 -10.55 -16.21
C SER A 101 0.29 -9.64 -16.86
N PRO A 102 -0.96 -10.08 -17.07
CA PRO A 102 -1.98 -9.17 -17.53
C PRO A 102 -2.10 -8.12 -16.41
N THR A 103 -1.77 -6.88 -16.75
CA THR A 103 -2.18 -5.74 -15.94
C THR A 103 -3.69 -5.80 -15.89
N ALA A 104 -4.24 -6.32 -14.79
CA ALA A 104 -5.63 -6.08 -14.45
C ALA A 104 -5.81 -4.56 -14.41
N PRO A 105 -6.75 -3.99 -15.17
CA PRO A 105 -7.12 -2.60 -14.98
C PRO A 105 -8.01 -2.58 -13.73
N ASP A 106 -7.43 -2.26 -12.57
CA ASP A 106 -8.25 -1.80 -11.46
C ASP A 106 -8.88 -0.49 -11.91
N GLY A 107 -10.18 -0.58 -12.16
CA GLY A 107 -10.99 0.50 -12.67
C GLY A 107 -11.14 1.58 -11.62
N ASP A 108 -10.67 2.77 -11.96
CA ASP A 108 -11.27 4.03 -11.55
C ASP A 108 -10.97 5.06 -12.63
N LYS A 109 -11.60 4.86 -13.79
CA LYS A 109 -11.79 5.92 -14.77
C LYS A 109 -13.18 6.51 -14.52
N ALA A 110 -13.29 7.29 -13.45
CA ALA A 110 -14.40 8.22 -13.31
C ALA A 110 -14.36 9.19 -14.50
N ALA A 111 -15.52 9.27 -15.16
CA ALA A 111 -15.75 10.09 -16.33
C ALA A 111 -15.45 11.57 -16.07
N SER A 112 -14.80 12.21 -17.03
CA SER A 112 -15.20 13.55 -17.44
C SER A 112 -15.00 13.68 -18.95
N ALA A 113 -16.14 13.89 -19.60
CA ALA A 113 -16.28 14.15 -21.00
C ALA A 113 -15.72 15.53 -21.36
N SER A 114 -15.02 15.63 -22.50
CA SER A 114 -15.18 16.72 -23.49
C SER A 114 -14.35 16.37 -24.73
N ARG A 115 -14.97 15.84 -25.79
CA ARG A 115 -15.45 16.58 -26.99
C ARG A 115 -14.35 17.27 -27.81
N ASN A 116 -13.93 16.55 -28.86
CA ASN A 116 -13.72 16.95 -30.26
C ASN A 116 -13.16 18.36 -30.56
N SER A 117 -11.95 18.41 -31.15
CA SER A 117 -11.56 19.23 -32.30
C SER A 117 -10.30 18.66 -32.92
#